data_AF-A0A924E5Q7-F1
#
_entry.id   AF-A0A924E5Q7-F1
#
_cell.length_a   1.000
_cell.length_b   1.000
_cell.length_c   1.000
_cell.angle_alpha   90.00
_cell.angle_beta   90.00
_cell.angle_gamma   90.00
#
_symmetry.space_group_name_H-M   'P 1'
#
loop_
_entity.id
_entity.type
_entity.pdbx_description
1 polymer ?
#
loop_
_entity_poly.entity_id
_entity_poly.type
_entity_poly.pdbx_seq_one_letter_code
_entity_poly.pdbx_strand_id
1 'polypeptide(L)'
;MTVTRTAAYQRNGQPITAEAFYAIACDPRRSVAVEACAGAGKTWMLVSRIVRALLESPAGELRPQEVLAITFTKKAAGEMRERLDEWLKKFAHADDHTLRQELVIRGVLGGAHHDNPSVLRNLYRSVLATGRSVQIRTFHSWFAALLRSAPVAVLQRLNLPVNYTLLEDDAPARAMVWRRFYTVLLADASLKADYEAVVLAHGRFQTDKALGAALDKRVEFAMADALGVVDASVMPFGDHFPELAIFNHPMEALQGPSPLLLSAAQALGRASAKTFSAKGVELELALSAGDASGVLAALLTGTGTPRKFGEKIVGIETVR
;
A
#
# COMPACT_ATOMS: atom_id res chain seq x y z
N MET A 1 41.38 0.12 17.81
CA MET A 1 40.09 0.25 17.11
C MET A 1 38.99 0.13 18.15
N THR A 2 38.47 1.26 18.61
CA THR A 2 37.41 1.31 19.62
C THR A 2 36.10 0.96 18.93
N VAL A 3 35.55 -0.22 19.22
CA VAL A 3 34.22 -0.59 18.74
C VAL A 3 33.23 0.37 19.41
N THR A 4 32.73 1.36 18.66
CA THR A 4 31.62 2.21 19.06
C THR A 4 30.42 1.31 19.33
N ARG A 5 30.16 1.05 20.61
CA ARG A 5 29.04 0.25 21.06
C ARG A 5 27.78 1.05 20.79
N THR A 6 27.10 0.77 19.68
CA THR A 6 25.81 1.37 19.33
C THR A 6 24.86 1.16 20.50
N ALA A 7 24.34 2.24 21.08
CA ALA A 7 23.37 2.14 22.17
C ALA A 7 22.14 1.37 21.66
N ALA A 8 21.66 0.40 22.45
CA ALA A 8 20.52 -0.45 22.08
C ALA A 8 19.21 0.34 21.96
N TYR A 9 19.13 1.53 22.57
CA TYR A 9 17.96 2.39 22.57
C TYR A 9 18.35 3.82 22.20
N GLN A 10 17.50 4.46 21.40
CA GLN A 10 17.65 5.84 20.97
C GLN A 10 16.31 6.57 21.03
N ARG A 11 16.36 7.88 21.24
CA ARG A 11 15.23 8.80 21.05
C ARG A 11 15.65 9.88 20.07
N ASN A 12 14.99 9.96 18.92
CA ASN A 12 15.29 10.96 17.88
C ASN A 12 16.81 11.03 17.55
N GLY A 13 17.44 9.86 17.40
CA GLY A 13 18.88 9.72 17.13
C GLY A 13 19.82 9.85 18.33
N GLN A 14 19.31 10.24 19.51
CA GLN A 14 20.14 10.39 20.71
C GLN A 14 20.13 9.11 21.56
N PRO A 15 21.30 8.56 21.94
CA PRO A 15 21.40 7.43 22.86
C PRO A 15 20.70 7.70 24.20
N ILE A 16 19.90 6.73 24.66
CA ILE A 16 19.25 6.79 25.98
C ILE A 16 19.33 5.43 26.68
N THR A 17 19.10 5.42 28.00
CA THR A 17 19.01 4.16 28.76
C THR A 17 17.72 3.42 28.44
N ALA A 18 17.67 2.12 28.78
CA ALA A 18 16.47 1.31 28.60
C ALA A 18 15.29 1.83 29.44
N GLU A 19 15.56 2.25 30.67
CA GLU A 19 14.58 2.80 31.60
C GLU A 19 13.96 4.07 31.03
N ALA A 20 14.80 4.99 30.53
CA ALA A 20 14.34 6.20 29.87
C ALA A 20 13.54 5.90 28.60
N PHE A 21 13.94 4.88 27.83
CA PHE A 21 13.21 4.45 26.65
C PHE A 21 11.80 3.96 27.00
N TYR A 22 11.66 3.04 27.94
CA TYR A 22 10.35 2.50 28.34
C TYR A 22 9.49 3.53 29.08
N ALA A 23 10.09 4.44 29.85
CA ALA A 23 9.39 5.58 30.44
C ALA A 23 8.69 6.42 29.37
N ILE A 24 9.33 6.63 28.21
CA ILE A 24 8.76 7.37 27.09
C ILE A 24 7.80 6.51 26.26
N ALA A 25 8.25 5.32 25.83
CA ALA A 25 7.52 4.47 24.90
C ALA A 25 6.23 3.92 25.50
N CYS A 26 6.17 3.71 26.81
CA CYS A 26 4.97 3.23 27.49
C CYS A 26 4.11 4.36 28.10
N ASP A 27 4.50 5.65 27.98
CA ASP A 27 3.71 6.77 28.52
C ASP A 27 2.49 7.04 27.63
N PRO A 28 1.26 6.79 28.13
CA PRO A 28 0.04 6.89 27.33
C PRO A 28 -0.29 8.34 26.93
N ARG A 29 0.29 9.35 27.59
CA ARG A 29 0.03 10.78 27.33
C ARG A 29 0.83 11.32 26.15
N ARG A 30 1.70 10.50 25.55
CA ARG A 30 2.59 10.89 24.45
C ARG A 30 2.23 10.18 23.17
N SER A 31 2.18 10.89 22.07
CA SER A 31 2.25 10.27 20.73
C SER A 31 3.68 9.82 20.47
N VAL A 32 3.88 8.52 20.25
CA VAL A 32 5.21 7.93 20.02
C VAL A 32 5.17 7.01 18.81
N ALA A 33 6.21 7.09 17.98
CA ALA A 33 6.54 6.10 16.98
C ALA A 33 7.73 5.29 17.50
N VAL A 34 7.62 3.96 17.50
CA VAL A 34 8.69 3.08 17.93
C VAL A 34 9.13 2.21 16.77
N GLU A 35 10.38 2.41 16.35
CA GLU A 35 11.05 1.57 15.37
C GLU A 35 11.78 0.45 16.11
N ALA A 36 11.47 -0.80 15.76
CA ALA A 36 12.02 -1.96 16.47
C ALA A 36 12.07 -3.20 15.58
N CYS A 37 13.23 -3.86 15.57
CA CYS A 37 13.48 -5.12 14.84
C CYS A 37 12.60 -6.27 15.33
N ALA A 38 12.58 -7.38 14.58
CA ALA A 38 11.98 -8.63 15.04
C ALA A 38 12.62 -9.07 16.38
N GLY A 39 11.81 -9.61 17.29
CA GLY A 39 12.29 -10.04 18.62
C GLY A 39 12.55 -8.93 19.65
N ALA A 40 12.48 -7.64 19.29
CA ALA A 40 12.77 -6.52 20.19
C ALA A 40 11.67 -6.22 21.24
N GLY A 41 10.76 -7.16 21.53
CA GLY A 41 9.76 -6.99 22.58
C GLY A 41 8.59 -6.04 22.26
N LYS A 42 8.31 -5.74 20.98
CA LYS A 42 7.20 -4.84 20.57
C LYS A 42 5.86 -5.17 21.23
N THR A 43 5.47 -6.45 21.24
CA THR A 43 4.21 -6.89 21.86
C THR A 43 4.22 -6.66 23.37
N TRP A 44 5.34 -6.94 24.04
CA TRP A 44 5.50 -6.66 25.47
C TRP A 44 5.31 -5.17 25.76
N MET A 45 5.95 -4.30 24.97
CA MET A 45 5.87 -2.85 25.11
C MET A 45 4.45 -2.32 24.88
N LEU A 46 3.74 -2.80 23.85
CA LEU A 46 2.35 -2.41 23.60
C LEU A 46 1.41 -2.81 24.75
N VAL A 47 1.55 -4.02 25.30
CA VAL A 47 0.75 -4.45 26.45
C VAL A 47 1.13 -3.67 27.70
N SER A 48 2.42 -3.38 27.92
CA SER A 48 2.89 -2.51 29.01
C SER A 48 2.32 -1.09 28.92
N ARG A 49 2.20 -0.54 27.71
CA ARG A 49 1.57 0.76 27.47
C ARG A 49 0.07 0.73 27.77
N ILE A 50 -0.63 -0.36 27.45
CA ILE A 50 -2.04 -0.54 27.84
C ILE A 50 -2.18 -0.59 29.36
N VAL A 51 -1.33 -1.37 30.06
CA VAL A 51 -1.34 -1.42 31.52
C VAL A 51 -1.13 -0.03 32.12
N ARG A 52 -0.17 0.75 31.60
CA ARG A 52 0.05 2.14 32.04
C ARG A 52 -1.14 3.06 31.76
N ALA A 53 -1.80 2.94 30.61
CA ALA A 53 -3.00 3.70 30.31
C ALA A 53 -4.11 3.43 31.35
N LEU A 54 -4.31 2.18 31.73
CA LEU A 54 -5.30 1.79 32.74
C LEU A 54 -4.89 2.20 34.16
N LEU A 55 -3.59 2.21 34.46
CA LEU A 55 -3.04 2.52 35.78
C LEU A 55 -3.02 4.03 36.08
N GLU A 56 -2.54 4.83 35.12
CA GLU A 56 -2.29 6.27 35.28
C GLU A 56 -3.53 7.12 35.01
N SER A 57 -4.63 6.49 34.57
CA SER A 57 -5.91 7.19 34.49
C SER A 57 -6.43 7.47 35.90
N PRO A 58 -6.82 8.73 36.20
CA PRO A 58 -7.61 9.02 37.39
C PRO A 58 -8.86 8.14 37.42
N ALA A 59 -9.31 7.80 38.63
CA ALA A 59 -10.44 6.92 38.84
C ALA A 59 -11.69 7.48 38.15
N GLY A 60 -12.13 6.81 37.07
CA GLY A 60 -13.31 7.18 36.29
C GLY A 60 -13.06 7.98 35.01
N GLU A 61 -11.83 8.43 34.74
CA GLU A 61 -11.53 9.20 33.52
C GLU A 61 -11.34 8.34 32.27
N LEU A 62 -10.68 7.19 32.38
CA LEU A 62 -10.49 6.22 31.29
C LEU A 62 -11.08 4.87 31.68
N ARG A 63 -12.02 4.40 30.89
CA ARG A 63 -12.60 3.06 30.99
C ARG A 63 -11.83 2.10 30.09
N PRO A 64 -11.68 0.82 30.44
CA PRO A 64 -10.90 -0.12 29.63
C PRO A 64 -11.30 -0.16 28.16
N GLN A 65 -12.61 -0.10 27.86
CA GLN A 65 -13.13 -0.10 26.48
C GLN A 65 -12.78 1.15 25.66
N GLU A 66 -12.25 2.20 26.26
CA GLU A 66 -11.80 3.42 25.57
C GLU A 66 -10.35 3.28 25.08
N VAL A 67 -9.63 2.24 25.53
CA VAL A 67 -8.33 1.89 24.98
C VAL A 67 -8.51 0.99 23.75
N LEU A 68 -8.11 1.50 22.58
CA LEU A 68 -8.12 0.78 21.31
C LEU A 68 -6.68 0.42 20.90
N ALA A 69 -6.42 -0.87 20.77
CA ALA A 69 -5.18 -1.40 20.20
C ALA A 69 -5.49 -2.17 18.91
N ILE A 70 -4.85 -1.78 17.81
CA ILE A 70 -5.08 -2.35 16.48
C ILE A 70 -3.84 -3.12 16.02
N THR A 71 -4.05 -4.28 15.42
CA THR A 71 -2.99 -5.11 14.81
C THR A 71 -3.45 -5.70 13.47
N PHE A 72 -2.53 -6.35 12.74
CA PHE A 72 -2.83 -6.92 11.43
C PHE A 72 -3.56 -8.25 11.51
N THR A 73 -3.22 -9.11 12.48
CA THR A 73 -3.70 -10.50 12.51
C THR A 73 -4.58 -10.78 13.72
N LYS A 74 -5.56 -11.67 13.54
CA LYS A 74 -6.41 -12.17 14.64
C LYS A 74 -5.55 -12.85 15.72
N LYS A 75 -4.48 -13.55 15.33
CA LYS A 75 -3.54 -14.22 16.24
C LYS A 75 -2.82 -13.22 17.15
N ALA A 76 -2.26 -12.14 16.60
CA ALA A 76 -1.59 -11.11 17.39
C ALA A 76 -2.56 -10.41 18.36
N ALA A 77 -3.80 -10.17 17.90
CA ALA A 77 -4.84 -9.59 18.77
C ALA A 77 -5.20 -10.54 19.93
N GLY A 78 -5.27 -11.85 19.66
CA GLY A 78 -5.46 -12.88 20.69
C GLY A 78 -4.32 -12.92 21.70
N GLU A 79 -3.06 -13.01 21.22
CA GLU A 79 -1.85 -13.03 22.05
C GLU A 79 -1.77 -11.81 22.97
N MET A 80 -2.03 -10.60 22.44
CA MET A 80 -2.04 -9.38 23.24
C MET A 80 -3.11 -9.39 24.33
N ARG A 81 -4.29 -9.95 24.04
CA ARG A 81 -5.40 -10.05 25.00
C ARG A 81 -5.10 -11.02 26.12
N GLU A 82 -4.61 -12.20 25.76
CA GLU A 82 -4.17 -13.23 26.70
C GLU A 82 -3.08 -12.69 27.62
N ARG A 83 -2.03 -12.08 27.06
CA ARG A 83 -0.95 -11.49 27.84
C ARG A 83 -1.42 -10.41 28.82
N LEU A 84 -2.32 -9.53 28.39
CA LEU A 84 -2.88 -8.50 29.27
C LEU A 84 -3.62 -9.13 30.45
N ASP A 85 -4.48 -10.11 30.18
CA ASP A 85 -5.26 -10.82 31.20
C ASP A 85 -4.36 -11.58 32.19
N GLU A 86 -3.37 -12.32 31.69
CA GLU A 86 -2.38 -13.02 32.50
C GLU A 86 -1.62 -12.08 33.44
N TRP A 87 -1.17 -10.93 32.92
CA TRP A 87 -0.44 -9.95 33.72
C TRP A 87 -1.32 -9.33 34.80
N LEU A 88 -2.55 -8.93 34.47
CA LEU A 88 -3.47 -8.38 35.45
C LEU A 88 -3.77 -9.38 36.58
N LYS A 89 -3.98 -10.67 36.23
CA LYS A 89 -4.15 -11.75 37.21
C LYS A 89 -2.91 -11.94 38.07
N LYS A 90 -1.72 -11.93 37.48
CA LYS A 90 -0.44 -12.04 38.19
C LYS A 90 -0.26 -10.89 39.18
N PHE A 91 -0.53 -9.65 38.77
CA PHE A 91 -0.38 -8.47 39.63
C PHE A 91 -1.34 -8.50 40.82
N ALA A 92 -2.56 -9.00 40.64
CA ALA A 92 -3.54 -9.12 41.71
C ALA A 92 -3.06 -10.00 42.89
N HIS A 93 -2.10 -10.91 42.66
CA HIS A 93 -1.59 -11.85 43.66
C HIS A 93 -0.11 -11.59 44.03
N ALA A 94 0.54 -10.59 43.42
CA ALA A 94 1.95 -10.32 43.65
C ALA A 94 2.19 -9.51 44.94
N ASP A 95 3.35 -9.74 45.56
CA ASP A 95 3.83 -8.92 46.68
C ASP A 95 4.25 -7.51 46.24
N ASP A 96 4.38 -6.60 47.21
CA ASP A 96 4.71 -5.19 46.94
C ASP A 96 6.08 -5.01 46.26
N HIS A 97 7.04 -5.89 46.56
CA HIS A 97 8.37 -5.82 45.97
C HIS A 97 8.32 -6.12 44.45
N THR A 98 7.64 -7.20 44.08
CA THR A 98 7.41 -7.61 42.70
C THR A 98 6.62 -6.54 41.94
N LEU A 99 5.57 -5.97 42.56
CA LEU A 99 4.78 -4.92 41.93
C LEU A 99 5.59 -3.65 41.66
N ARG A 100 6.47 -3.24 42.59
CA ARG A 100 7.38 -2.11 42.35
C ARG A 100 8.31 -2.38 41.16
N GLN A 101 8.86 -3.59 41.04
CA GLN A 101 9.67 -3.97 39.88
C GLN A 101 8.84 -3.90 38.59
N GLU A 102 7.63 -4.45 38.58
CA GLU A 102 6.72 -4.44 37.43
C GLU A 102 6.32 -2.99 37.02
N LEU A 103 6.20 -2.07 37.97
CA LEU A 103 6.00 -0.64 37.71
C LEU A 103 7.23 -0.01 37.04
N VAL A 104 8.42 -0.25 37.60
CA VAL A 104 9.70 0.32 37.11
C VAL A 104 10.01 -0.16 35.70
N ILE A 105 9.90 -1.47 35.42
CA ILE A 105 10.22 -2.00 34.08
C ILE A 105 9.30 -1.42 33.01
N ARG A 106 8.07 -1.02 33.35
CA ARG A 106 7.11 -0.38 32.44
C ARG A 106 7.33 1.13 32.31
N GLY A 107 8.30 1.68 33.04
CA GLY A 107 8.64 3.09 32.98
C GLY A 107 7.77 3.98 33.85
N VAL A 108 7.12 3.43 34.88
CA VAL A 108 6.49 4.22 35.96
C VAL A 108 7.61 4.60 36.95
N LEU A 109 8.29 5.70 36.63
CA LEU A 109 9.44 6.20 37.37
C LEU A 109 9.00 7.35 38.28
N GLY A 110 8.89 7.08 39.59
CA GLY A 110 8.48 8.06 40.60
C GLY A 110 6.99 8.45 40.55
N GLY A 111 6.58 9.28 41.51
CA GLY A 111 5.21 9.78 41.64
C GLY A 111 4.26 8.83 42.39
N ALA A 112 3.02 9.28 42.60
CA ALA A 112 2.06 8.62 43.49
C ALA A 112 1.80 7.14 43.16
N HIS A 113 1.84 6.75 41.88
CA HIS A 113 1.67 5.35 41.47
C HIS A 113 2.91 4.48 41.73
N HIS A 114 4.12 5.05 41.63
CA HIS A 114 5.35 4.35 41.98
C HIS A 114 5.42 4.06 43.49
N ASP A 115 4.98 5.04 44.28
CA ASP A 115 5.02 4.97 45.74
C ASP A 115 3.91 4.07 46.32
N ASN A 116 2.87 3.78 45.53
CA ASN A 116 1.73 2.95 45.93
C ASN A 116 1.53 1.73 45.00
N PRO A 117 2.27 0.62 45.20
CA PRO A 117 2.14 -0.59 44.37
C PRO A 117 0.75 -1.24 44.44
N SER A 118 -0.05 -0.94 45.48
CA SER A 118 -1.41 -1.48 45.61
C SER A 118 -2.34 -1.06 44.46
N VAL A 119 -2.06 0.06 43.78
CA VAL A 119 -2.84 0.48 42.60
C VAL A 119 -2.71 -0.55 41.48
N LEU A 120 -1.50 -1.07 41.23
CA LEU A 120 -1.29 -2.11 40.22
C LEU A 120 -1.94 -3.44 40.63
N ARG A 121 -1.89 -3.79 41.92
CA ARG A 121 -2.58 -4.96 42.47
C ARG A 121 -4.10 -4.90 42.23
N ASN A 122 -4.69 -3.73 42.49
CA ASN A 122 -6.13 -3.50 42.38
C ASN A 122 -6.60 -3.28 40.94
N LEU A 123 -5.68 -3.16 39.97
CA LEU A 123 -6.01 -2.86 38.58
C LEU A 123 -6.93 -3.91 37.96
N TYR A 124 -6.67 -5.20 38.20
CA TYR A 124 -7.51 -6.28 37.67
C TYR A 124 -8.96 -6.19 38.17
N ARG A 125 -9.14 -5.97 39.48
CA ARG A 125 -10.47 -5.77 40.08
C ARG A 125 -11.17 -4.56 39.47
N SER A 126 -10.43 -3.47 39.24
CA SER A 126 -10.96 -2.24 38.66
C SER A 126 -11.43 -2.47 37.22
N VAL A 127 -10.64 -3.18 36.41
CA VAL A 127 -11.02 -3.56 35.04
C VAL A 127 -12.28 -4.44 35.04
N LEU A 128 -12.34 -5.47 35.89
CA LEU A 128 -13.51 -6.35 36.01
C LEU A 128 -14.78 -5.60 36.43
N ALA A 129 -14.66 -4.62 37.34
CA ALA A 129 -15.80 -3.83 37.83
C ALA A 129 -16.48 -3.02 36.71
N THR A 130 -15.76 -2.67 35.64
CA THR A 130 -16.36 -1.96 34.50
C THR A 130 -17.22 -2.84 33.59
N GLY A 131 -17.08 -4.18 33.69
CA GLY A 131 -17.79 -5.15 32.85
C GLY A 131 -17.42 -5.13 31.37
N ARG A 132 -16.44 -4.31 30.95
CA ARG A 132 -16.00 -4.18 29.56
C ARG A 132 -14.48 -4.19 29.49
N SER A 133 -13.94 -4.85 28.47
CA SER A 133 -12.50 -5.03 28.30
C SER A 133 -11.89 -4.05 27.29
N VAL A 134 -10.56 -3.96 27.32
CA VAL A 134 -9.75 -3.25 26.33
C VAL A 134 -10.05 -3.73 24.91
N GLN A 135 -10.19 -2.79 23.98
CA GLN A 135 -10.50 -3.10 22.59
C GLN A 135 -9.23 -3.46 21.83
N ILE A 136 -8.83 -4.74 21.90
CA ILE A 136 -7.73 -5.29 21.09
C ILE A 136 -8.33 -5.95 19.84
N ARG A 137 -8.11 -5.35 18.67
CA ARG A 137 -8.79 -5.69 17.40
C ARG A 137 -7.83 -5.72 16.22
N THR A 138 -8.28 -6.31 15.12
CA THR A 138 -7.66 -6.09 13.80
C THR A 138 -8.22 -4.83 13.14
N PHE A 139 -7.51 -4.27 12.14
CA PHE A 139 -8.05 -3.17 11.33
C PHE A 139 -9.47 -3.46 10.81
N HIS A 140 -9.66 -4.61 10.16
CA HIS A 140 -10.95 -5.04 9.62
C HIS A 140 -12.05 -5.13 10.70
N SER A 141 -11.75 -5.72 11.86
CA SER A 141 -12.75 -5.88 12.93
C SER A 141 -13.05 -4.58 13.68
N TRP A 142 -12.12 -3.61 13.65
CA TRP A 142 -12.39 -2.24 14.10
C TRP A 142 -13.29 -1.51 13.11
N PHE A 143 -12.95 -1.48 11.82
CA PHE A 143 -13.77 -0.82 10.81
C PHE A 143 -15.18 -1.40 10.72
N ALA A 144 -15.33 -2.73 10.80
CA ALA A 144 -16.65 -3.35 10.86
C ALA A 144 -17.44 -2.94 12.12
N ALA A 145 -16.78 -2.74 13.26
CA ALA A 145 -17.47 -2.24 14.45
C ALA A 145 -17.87 -0.78 14.32
N LEU A 146 -16.99 0.06 13.75
CA LEU A 146 -17.26 1.46 13.45
C LEU A 146 -18.49 1.60 12.54
N LEU A 147 -18.57 0.80 11.48
CA LEU A 147 -19.70 0.79 10.55
C LEU A 147 -21.00 0.34 11.22
N ARG A 148 -20.96 -0.72 12.04
CA ARG A 148 -22.16 -1.17 12.79
C ARG A 148 -22.68 -0.14 13.78
N SER A 149 -21.80 0.68 14.36
CA SER A 149 -22.18 1.73 15.31
C SER A 149 -22.41 3.10 14.66
N ALA A 150 -22.19 3.21 13.35
CA ALA A 150 -22.29 4.49 12.66
C ALA A 150 -23.74 4.98 12.65
N PRO A 151 -23.99 6.30 12.89
CA PRO A 151 -25.32 6.86 12.74
C PRO A 151 -25.86 6.63 11.32
N VAL A 152 -27.14 6.29 11.21
CA VAL A 152 -27.80 6.03 9.90
C VAL A 152 -27.62 7.20 8.94
N ALA A 153 -27.68 8.44 9.43
CA ALA A 153 -27.46 9.64 8.62
C ALA A 153 -26.06 9.69 7.99
N VAL A 154 -25.03 9.17 8.69
CA VAL A 154 -23.66 9.07 8.14
C VAL A 154 -23.62 8.01 7.04
N LEU A 155 -24.23 6.84 7.27
CA LEU A 155 -24.28 5.78 6.26
C LEU A 155 -25.03 6.25 5.00
N GLN A 156 -26.16 6.93 5.15
CA GLN A 156 -26.93 7.49 4.03
C GLN A 156 -26.13 8.51 3.22
N ARG A 157 -25.46 9.46 3.90
CA ARG A 157 -24.61 10.46 3.24
C ARG A 157 -23.43 9.85 2.49
N LEU A 158 -22.93 8.70 2.95
CA LEU A 158 -21.85 7.96 2.29
C LEU A 158 -22.37 6.91 1.30
N ASN A 159 -23.69 6.88 1.04
CA ASN A 159 -24.35 5.87 0.19
C ASN A 159 -24.03 4.41 0.60
N LEU A 160 -23.82 4.18 1.90
CA LEU A 160 -23.59 2.87 2.47
C LEU A 160 -24.90 2.23 2.95
N PRO A 161 -25.05 0.90 2.80
CA PRO A 161 -26.24 0.21 3.27
C PRO A 161 -26.29 0.22 4.81
N VAL A 162 -27.50 0.40 5.36
CA VAL A 162 -27.73 0.34 6.82
C VAL A 162 -27.52 -1.08 7.35
N ASN A 163 -28.02 -2.06 6.61
CA ASN A 163 -27.82 -3.48 6.89
C ASN A 163 -26.84 -4.02 5.86
N TYR A 164 -25.73 -4.58 6.34
CA TYR A 164 -24.72 -5.17 5.47
C TYR A 164 -24.32 -6.54 5.97
N THR A 165 -23.97 -7.40 5.02
CA THR A 165 -23.33 -8.68 5.28
C THR A 165 -21.89 -8.56 4.85
N LEU A 166 -20.96 -9.04 5.68
CA LEU A 166 -19.57 -9.15 5.26
C LEU A 166 -19.47 -10.26 4.21
N LEU A 167 -19.02 -9.90 3.00
CA LEU A 167 -18.71 -10.85 1.97
C LEU A 167 -17.27 -11.34 2.17
N GLU A 168 -17.09 -12.66 2.30
CA GLU A 168 -15.75 -13.27 2.32
C GLU A 168 -15.17 -13.39 0.90
N ASP A 169 -16.05 -13.54 -0.09
CA ASP A 169 -15.76 -13.53 -1.52
C ASP A 169 -16.63 -12.46 -2.20
N ASP A 170 -15.99 -11.55 -2.92
CA ASP A 170 -16.65 -10.43 -3.60
C ASP A 170 -17.10 -10.78 -5.03
N ALA A 171 -16.77 -11.97 -5.55
CA ALA A 171 -17.14 -12.40 -6.89
C ALA A 171 -18.66 -12.27 -7.20
N PRO A 172 -19.58 -12.64 -6.29
CA PRO A 172 -21.02 -12.43 -6.51
C PRO A 172 -21.38 -10.94 -6.67
N ALA A 173 -20.76 -10.06 -5.87
CA ALA A 173 -20.99 -8.62 -5.96
C ALA A 173 -20.42 -8.04 -7.26
N ARG A 174 -19.22 -8.49 -7.68
CA ARG A 174 -18.60 -8.08 -8.95
C ARG A 174 -19.47 -8.47 -10.15
N ALA A 175 -20.05 -9.66 -10.16
CA ALA A 175 -20.97 -10.09 -11.22
C ALA A 175 -22.19 -9.16 -11.35
N MET A 176 -22.74 -8.71 -10.21
CA MET A 176 -23.86 -7.74 -10.21
C MET A 176 -23.44 -6.37 -10.77
N VAL A 177 -22.20 -5.93 -10.48
CA VAL A 177 -21.65 -4.68 -11.03
C VAL A 177 -21.51 -4.78 -12.55
N TRP A 178 -20.94 -5.88 -13.07
CA TRP A 178 -20.76 -6.04 -14.52
C TRP A 178 -22.05 -6.02 -15.31
N ARG A 179 -23.11 -6.65 -14.79
CA ARG A 179 -24.43 -6.59 -15.44
C ARG A 179 -24.93 -5.15 -15.58
N ARG A 180 -24.79 -4.33 -14.52
CA ARG A 180 -25.20 -2.92 -14.54
C ARG A 180 -24.32 -2.09 -15.46
N PHE A 181 -23.00 -2.31 -15.42
CA PHE A 181 -22.03 -1.67 -16.30
C PHE A 181 -22.39 -1.89 -17.77
N TYR A 182 -22.56 -3.14 -18.20
CA TYR A 182 -22.91 -3.44 -19.59
C TYR A 182 -24.29 -2.90 -20.00
N THR A 183 -25.23 -2.80 -19.07
CA THR A 183 -26.54 -2.17 -19.36
C THR A 183 -26.37 -0.69 -19.71
N VAL A 184 -25.54 0.04 -18.96
CA VAL A 184 -25.24 1.46 -19.24
C VAL A 184 -24.40 1.59 -20.51
N LEU A 185 -23.36 0.77 -20.65
CA LEU A 185 -22.46 0.76 -21.81
C LEU A 185 -23.23 0.57 -23.13
N LEU A 186 -24.13 -0.40 -23.18
CA LEU A 186 -24.88 -0.72 -24.40
C LEU A 186 -25.97 0.30 -24.73
N ALA A 187 -26.38 1.12 -23.75
CA ALA A 187 -27.37 2.18 -23.95
C ALA A 187 -26.75 3.47 -24.51
N ASP A 188 -25.43 3.66 -24.39
CA ASP A 188 -24.70 4.84 -24.86
C ASP A 188 -23.82 4.49 -26.07
N ALA A 189 -24.08 5.13 -27.20
CA ALA A 189 -23.37 4.85 -28.44
C ALA A 189 -21.88 5.23 -28.39
N SER A 190 -21.52 6.28 -27.66
CA SER A 190 -20.13 6.72 -27.50
C SER A 190 -19.36 5.74 -26.63
N LEU A 191 -19.89 5.41 -25.45
CA LEU A 191 -19.22 4.47 -24.54
C LEU A 191 -19.07 3.08 -25.18
N LYS A 192 -20.09 2.63 -25.92
CA LYS A 192 -20.01 1.38 -26.68
C LYS A 192 -18.87 1.41 -27.70
N ALA A 193 -18.74 2.49 -28.48
CA ALA A 193 -17.69 2.63 -29.46
C ALA A 193 -16.29 2.61 -28.80
N ASP A 194 -16.12 3.30 -27.68
CA ASP A 194 -14.86 3.29 -26.92
C ASP A 194 -14.50 1.88 -26.42
N TYR A 195 -15.48 1.16 -25.84
CA TYR A 195 -15.26 -0.22 -25.41
C TYR A 195 -14.90 -1.16 -26.58
N GLU A 196 -15.61 -1.05 -27.71
CA GLU A 196 -15.31 -1.84 -28.91
C GLU A 196 -13.91 -1.53 -29.45
N ALA A 197 -13.48 -0.28 -29.43
CA ALA A 197 -12.13 0.14 -29.82
C ALA A 197 -11.05 -0.48 -28.93
N VAL A 198 -11.23 -0.43 -27.60
CA VAL A 198 -10.28 -1.06 -26.65
C VAL A 198 -10.23 -2.58 -26.83
N VAL A 199 -11.38 -3.23 -27.03
CA VAL A 199 -11.45 -4.67 -27.29
C VAL A 199 -10.78 -5.04 -28.60
N LEU A 200 -10.95 -4.23 -29.65
CA LEU A 200 -10.30 -4.44 -30.94
C LEU A 200 -8.77 -4.31 -30.82
N ALA A 201 -8.29 -3.31 -30.08
CA ALA A 201 -6.86 -3.04 -29.92
C ALA A 201 -6.15 -4.06 -29.01
N HIS A 202 -6.77 -4.48 -27.91
CA HIS A 202 -6.11 -5.26 -26.86
C HIS A 202 -6.70 -6.66 -26.64
N GLY A 203 -7.82 -6.97 -27.28
CA GLY A 203 -8.56 -8.20 -27.09
C GLY A 203 -9.45 -8.19 -25.84
N ARG A 204 -10.48 -9.04 -25.86
CA ARG A 204 -11.49 -9.12 -24.79
C ARG A 204 -10.88 -9.44 -23.42
N PHE A 205 -9.94 -10.38 -23.36
CA PHE A 205 -9.33 -10.80 -22.09
C PHE A 205 -8.55 -9.68 -21.40
N GLN A 206 -7.74 -8.91 -22.15
CA GLN A 206 -6.98 -7.80 -21.55
C GLN A 206 -7.90 -6.64 -21.16
N THR A 207 -8.93 -6.38 -21.97
CA THR A 207 -9.95 -5.37 -21.65
C THR A 207 -10.67 -5.72 -20.34
N ASP A 208 -11.14 -6.95 -20.19
CA ASP A 208 -11.82 -7.42 -18.97
C ASP A 208 -10.90 -7.33 -17.74
N LYS A 209 -9.63 -7.75 -17.90
CA LYS A 209 -8.61 -7.62 -16.86
C LYS A 209 -8.38 -6.16 -16.45
N ALA A 210 -8.32 -5.23 -17.41
CA ALA A 210 -8.12 -3.80 -17.15
C ALA A 210 -9.33 -3.18 -16.42
N LEU A 211 -10.55 -3.50 -16.86
CA LEU A 211 -11.77 -3.09 -16.18
C LEU A 211 -11.85 -3.65 -14.75
N GLY A 212 -11.46 -4.92 -14.57
CA GLY A 212 -11.33 -5.55 -13.26
C GLY A 212 -10.36 -4.81 -12.34
N ALA A 213 -9.19 -4.43 -12.85
CA ALA A 213 -8.21 -3.65 -12.10
C ALA A 213 -8.71 -2.24 -11.75
N ALA A 214 -9.47 -1.61 -12.65
CA ALA A 214 -10.11 -0.32 -12.38
C ALA A 214 -11.17 -0.44 -11.26
N LEU A 215 -11.96 -1.51 -11.26
CA LEU A 215 -12.93 -1.80 -10.20
C LEU A 215 -12.25 -2.07 -8.84
N ASP A 216 -11.12 -2.77 -8.84
CA ASP A 216 -10.32 -3.00 -7.62
C ASP A 216 -9.80 -1.69 -7.04
N LYS A 217 -9.38 -0.76 -7.91
CA LYS A 217 -8.88 0.59 -7.58
C LYS A 217 -9.96 1.67 -7.61
N ARG A 218 -11.24 1.30 -7.48
CA ARG A 218 -12.37 2.24 -7.62
C ARG A 218 -12.30 3.43 -6.67
N VAL A 219 -11.70 3.26 -5.48
CA VAL A 219 -11.57 4.34 -4.50
C VAL A 219 -10.56 5.37 -5.00
N GLU A 220 -9.42 4.90 -5.50
CA GLU A 220 -8.37 5.73 -6.08
C GLU A 220 -8.88 6.46 -7.32
N PHE A 221 -9.59 5.77 -8.21
CA PHE A 221 -10.20 6.39 -9.39
C PHE A 221 -11.26 7.44 -8.99
N ALA A 222 -12.16 7.13 -8.06
CA ALA A 222 -13.17 8.09 -7.62
C ALA A 222 -12.57 9.32 -6.93
N MET A 223 -11.50 9.15 -6.16
CA MET A 223 -10.78 10.26 -5.53
C MET A 223 -10.01 11.09 -6.55
N ALA A 224 -9.36 10.46 -7.52
CA ALA A 224 -8.67 11.14 -8.60
C ALA A 224 -9.65 11.93 -9.49
N ASP A 225 -10.81 11.33 -9.80
CA ASP A 225 -11.86 11.94 -10.61
C ASP A 225 -12.47 13.16 -9.91
N ALA A 226 -12.74 13.04 -8.61
CA ALA A 226 -13.21 14.17 -7.80
C ALA A 226 -12.21 15.35 -7.74
N LEU A 227 -10.93 15.09 -8.00
CA LEU A 227 -9.88 16.10 -8.10
C LEU A 227 -9.60 16.53 -9.55
N GLY A 228 -10.29 15.94 -10.54
CA GLY A 228 -10.10 16.22 -11.96
C GLY A 228 -8.73 15.78 -12.50
N VAL A 229 -8.05 14.84 -11.84
CA VAL A 229 -6.67 14.45 -12.21
C VAL A 229 -6.60 13.16 -13.02
N VAL A 230 -7.71 12.46 -13.28
CA VAL A 230 -7.70 11.19 -14.04
C VAL A 230 -7.12 11.40 -15.42
N ASP A 231 -7.63 12.38 -16.17
CA ASP A 231 -7.16 12.65 -17.54
C ASP A 231 -5.71 13.15 -17.56
N ALA A 232 -5.30 13.92 -16.54
CA ALA A 232 -3.94 14.42 -16.40
C ALA A 232 -2.96 13.40 -15.79
N SER A 233 -3.43 12.22 -15.36
CA SER A 233 -2.58 11.19 -14.74
C SER A 233 -1.68 10.48 -15.74
N VAL A 234 -2.02 10.57 -17.04
CA VAL A 234 -1.14 10.15 -18.13
C VAL A 234 -0.53 11.40 -18.75
N MET A 235 0.75 11.62 -18.50
CA MET A 235 1.48 12.73 -19.10
C MET A 235 1.48 12.57 -20.63
N PRO A 236 1.12 13.61 -21.40
CA PRO A 236 1.23 13.60 -22.86
C PRO A 236 2.64 13.20 -23.31
N PHE A 237 2.73 12.39 -24.37
CA PHE A 237 4.04 11.94 -24.84
C PHE A 237 4.94 13.10 -25.28
N GLY A 238 4.36 14.22 -25.75
CA GLY A 238 5.11 15.42 -26.12
C GLY A 238 5.80 16.11 -24.93
N ASP A 239 5.26 15.95 -23.71
CA ASP A 239 5.90 16.47 -22.50
C ASP A 239 7.08 15.59 -22.06
N HIS A 240 6.97 14.27 -22.28
CA HIS A 240 8.07 13.33 -22.06
C HIS A 240 9.16 13.42 -23.14
N PHE A 241 8.77 13.67 -24.39
CA PHE A 241 9.60 13.67 -25.58
C PHE A 241 9.30 14.95 -26.40
N PRO A 242 9.90 16.10 -26.03
CA PRO A 242 9.64 17.39 -26.67
C PRO A 242 9.82 17.39 -28.19
N GLU A 243 10.73 16.58 -28.71
CA GLU A 243 10.97 16.38 -30.14
C GLU A 243 9.78 15.75 -30.89
N LEU A 244 8.93 15.00 -30.18
CA LEU A 244 7.72 14.39 -30.73
C LEU A 244 6.49 15.27 -30.57
N ALA A 245 6.55 16.38 -29.83
CA ALA A 245 5.41 17.25 -29.54
C ALA A 245 4.78 17.89 -30.80
N ILE A 246 5.48 17.88 -31.94
CA ILE A 246 4.97 18.36 -33.22
C ILE A 246 3.96 17.40 -33.88
N PHE A 247 3.89 16.15 -33.42
CA PHE A 247 3.02 15.11 -33.99
C PHE A 247 1.76 14.93 -33.15
N ASN A 248 0.65 14.52 -33.77
CA ASN A 248 -0.56 14.15 -33.03
C ASN A 248 -0.46 12.73 -32.44
N HIS A 249 0.35 11.88 -33.06
CA HIS A 249 0.64 10.53 -32.61
C HIS A 249 2.15 10.23 -32.77
N PRO A 250 2.83 9.60 -31.80
CA PRO A 250 4.29 9.35 -31.88
C PRO A 250 4.72 8.61 -33.14
N MET A 251 3.84 7.77 -33.69
CA MET A 251 4.12 6.98 -34.88
C MET A 251 4.29 7.80 -36.16
N GLU A 252 3.74 9.02 -36.20
CA GLU A 252 3.87 9.92 -37.36
C GLU A 252 5.34 10.29 -37.61
N ALA A 253 6.17 10.31 -36.55
CA ALA A 253 7.61 10.54 -36.66
C ALA A 253 8.33 9.49 -37.53
N LEU A 254 7.74 8.31 -37.74
CA LEU A 254 8.32 7.23 -38.53
C LEU A 254 7.79 7.17 -39.98
N GLN A 255 6.81 8.00 -40.35
CA GLN A 255 6.16 7.97 -41.67
C GLN A 255 6.85 8.89 -42.70
N GLY A 256 7.92 9.59 -42.30
CA GLY A 256 8.65 10.54 -43.15
C GLY A 256 10.10 10.13 -43.43
N PRO A 257 10.79 10.86 -44.33
CA PRO A 257 12.19 10.62 -44.64
C PRO A 257 13.06 10.83 -43.41
N SER A 258 13.67 9.75 -42.92
CA SER A 258 14.62 9.79 -41.81
C SER A 258 16.00 9.34 -42.30
N PRO A 259 16.97 10.27 -42.43
CA PRO A 259 18.34 9.91 -42.80
C PRO A 259 18.95 8.88 -41.84
N LEU A 260 18.60 8.97 -40.55
CA LEU A 260 19.01 8.03 -39.52
C LEU A 260 18.49 6.62 -39.82
N LEU A 261 17.17 6.45 -40.00
CA LEU A 261 16.57 5.14 -40.26
C LEU A 261 17.02 4.57 -41.62
N LEU A 262 17.25 5.42 -42.62
CA LEU A 262 17.79 4.98 -43.91
C LEU A 262 19.23 4.46 -43.75
N SER A 263 20.07 5.15 -42.97
CA SER A 263 21.43 4.68 -42.70
C SER A 263 21.45 3.40 -41.87
N ALA A 264 20.51 3.24 -40.93
CA ALA A 264 20.31 1.99 -40.18
C ALA A 264 19.88 0.83 -41.09
N ALA A 265 18.96 1.07 -42.03
CA ALA A 265 18.52 0.09 -43.02
C ALA A 265 19.69 -0.38 -43.90
N GLN A 266 20.53 0.55 -44.36
CA GLN A 266 21.73 0.25 -45.14
C GLN A 266 22.78 -0.54 -44.34
N ALA A 267 23.01 -0.17 -43.07
CA ALA A 267 23.94 -0.87 -42.19
C ALA A 267 23.50 -2.33 -41.96
N LEU A 268 22.21 -2.53 -41.66
CA LEU A 268 21.62 -3.86 -41.50
C LEU A 268 21.64 -4.65 -42.80
N GLY A 269 21.24 -4.04 -43.93
CA GLY A 269 21.18 -4.69 -45.24
C GLY A 269 22.54 -5.23 -45.72
N ARG A 270 23.63 -4.59 -45.33
CA ARG A 270 25.01 -5.01 -45.64
C ARG A 270 25.57 -6.05 -44.65
N ALA A 271 24.83 -6.42 -43.61
CA ALA A 271 25.29 -7.41 -42.63
C ALA A 271 25.46 -8.80 -43.28
N SER A 272 26.54 -9.50 -42.90
CA SER A 272 26.85 -10.84 -43.42
C SER A 272 25.86 -11.92 -42.96
N ALA A 273 25.25 -11.75 -41.78
CA ALA A 273 24.22 -12.65 -41.28
C ALA A 273 22.89 -12.38 -41.99
N LYS A 274 22.34 -13.41 -42.66
CA LYS A 274 21.09 -13.33 -43.43
C LYS A 274 19.90 -12.82 -42.61
N THR A 275 19.85 -13.14 -41.31
CA THR A 275 18.79 -12.70 -40.40
C THR A 275 18.84 -11.19 -40.12
N PHE A 276 20.01 -10.56 -40.18
CA PHE A 276 20.17 -9.11 -39.99
C PHE A 276 19.95 -8.35 -41.29
N SER A 277 20.48 -8.85 -42.42
CA SER A 277 20.24 -8.23 -43.72
C SER A 277 18.78 -8.31 -44.15
N ALA A 278 18.06 -9.38 -43.81
CA ALA A 278 16.61 -9.43 -43.98
C ALA A 278 15.90 -8.28 -43.24
N LYS A 279 16.30 -7.94 -42.01
CA LYS A 279 15.73 -6.81 -41.26
C LYS A 279 16.08 -5.45 -41.86
N GLY A 280 17.26 -5.32 -42.47
CA GLY A 280 17.62 -4.12 -43.24
C GLY A 280 16.70 -3.90 -44.43
N VAL A 281 16.41 -4.96 -45.19
CA VAL A 281 15.46 -4.92 -46.33
C VAL A 281 14.04 -4.62 -45.86
N GLU A 282 13.58 -5.27 -44.79
CA GLU A 282 12.26 -5.00 -44.21
C GLU A 282 12.14 -3.53 -43.75
N LEU A 283 13.19 -2.99 -43.12
CA LEU A 283 13.22 -1.59 -42.67
C LEU A 283 13.16 -0.62 -43.86
N GLU A 284 13.96 -0.87 -44.91
CA GLU A 284 13.96 -0.03 -46.12
C GLU A 284 12.61 -0.02 -46.84
N LEU A 285 11.97 -1.19 -46.95
CA LEU A 285 10.63 -1.33 -47.52
C LEU A 285 9.58 -0.58 -46.69
N ALA A 286 9.61 -0.73 -45.36
CA ALA A 286 8.70 -0.05 -44.46
C ALA A 286 8.85 1.49 -44.54
N LEU A 287 10.08 1.99 -44.56
CA LEU A 287 10.36 3.43 -44.74
C LEU A 287 9.83 3.94 -46.08
N SER A 288 10.05 3.20 -47.17
CA SER A 288 9.59 3.58 -48.51
C SER A 288 8.06 3.62 -48.62
N ALA A 289 7.37 2.78 -47.85
CA ALA A 289 5.91 2.71 -47.81
C ALA A 289 5.28 3.68 -46.78
N GLY A 290 6.06 4.37 -45.96
CA GLY A 290 5.55 5.13 -44.82
C GLY A 290 4.90 4.24 -43.75
N ASP A 291 5.27 2.96 -43.68
CA ASP A 291 4.73 1.99 -42.73
C ASP A 291 5.48 2.03 -41.40
N ALA A 292 4.98 2.85 -40.48
CA ALA A 292 5.53 3.00 -39.14
C ALA A 292 5.52 1.67 -38.33
N SER A 293 4.53 0.80 -38.54
CA SER A 293 4.46 -0.50 -37.86
C SER A 293 5.56 -1.43 -38.37
N GLY A 294 5.80 -1.43 -39.68
CA GLY A 294 6.89 -2.14 -40.32
C GLY A 294 8.27 -1.69 -39.81
N VAL A 295 8.47 -0.38 -39.65
CA VAL A 295 9.71 0.19 -39.08
C VAL A 295 9.96 -0.36 -37.67
N LEU A 296 8.94 -0.32 -36.80
CA LEU A 296 9.06 -0.87 -35.44
C LEU A 296 9.30 -2.38 -35.47
N ALA A 297 8.61 -3.14 -36.32
CA ALA A 297 8.76 -4.59 -36.41
C ALA A 297 10.18 -5.00 -36.87
N ALA A 298 10.82 -4.20 -37.72
CA ALA A 298 12.18 -4.42 -38.19
C ALA A 298 13.23 -4.19 -37.08
N LEU A 299 13.00 -3.25 -36.17
CA LEU A 299 13.95 -2.83 -35.13
C LEU A 299 13.67 -3.42 -33.74
N LEU A 300 12.41 -3.71 -33.43
CA LEU A 300 11.94 -4.21 -32.13
C LEU A 300 11.43 -5.66 -32.23
N THR A 301 11.48 -6.37 -31.11
CA THR A 301 10.83 -7.68 -30.95
C THR A 301 9.31 -7.51 -30.85
N GLY A 302 8.56 -8.61 -30.94
CA GLY A 302 7.11 -8.60 -30.72
C GLY A 302 6.68 -8.17 -29.29
N THR A 303 7.64 -8.03 -28.36
CA THR A 303 7.42 -7.52 -27.00
C THR A 303 7.86 -6.06 -26.84
N GLY A 304 8.22 -5.37 -27.93
CA GLY A 304 8.63 -3.96 -27.92
C GLY A 304 10.05 -3.70 -27.42
N THR A 305 10.88 -4.73 -27.22
CA THR A 305 12.29 -4.55 -26.83
C THR A 305 13.20 -4.47 -28.07
N PRO A 306 14.32 -3.71 -28.05
CA PRO A 306 15.25 -3.66 -29.17
C PRO A 306 15.73 -5.05 -29.61
N ARG A 307 15.76 -5.31 -30.92
CA ARG A 307 16.36 -6.53 -31.47
C ARG A 307 17.87 -6.52 -31.24
N LYS A 308 18.43 -7.68 -30.93
CA LYS A 308 19.87 -7.86 -30.79
C LYS A 308 20.50 -8.08 -32.16
N PHE A 309 21.22 -7.09 -32.65
CA PHE A 309 22.02 -7.18 -33.87
C PHE A 309 23.50 -7.39 -33.53
N GLY A 310 24.29 -7.88 -34.50
CA GLY A 310 25.70 -8.19 -34.28
C GLY A 310 26.58 -6.94 -34.11
N GLU A 311 27.49 -6.96 -33.14
CA GLU A 311 28.40 -5.84 -32.85
C GLU A 311 29.40 -5.54 -33.96
N LYS A 312 29.65 -6.53 -34.84
CA LYS A 312 30.57 -6.40 -35.98
C LYS A 312 29.93 -5.75 -37.21
N ILE A 313 28.65 -5.37 -37.15
CA ILE A 313 27.99 -4.66 -38.26
C ILE A 313 28.58 -3.26 -38.35
N VAL A 314 29.07 -2.90 -39.54
CA VAL A 314 29.58 -1.55 -39.81
C VAL A 314 28.40 -0.57 -39.72
N GLY A 315 28.48 0.42 -38.83
CA GLY A 315 27.39 1.36 -38.57
C GLY A 315 26.35 0.89 -37.54
N ILE A 316 26.66 -0.15 -36.75
CA ILE A 316 25.74 -0.68 -35.73
C ILE A 316 25.28 0.39 -34.71
N GLU A 317 26.11 1.37 -34.40
CA GLU A 317 25.76 2.47 -33.48
C GLU A 317 24.63 3.36 -34.01
N THR A 318 24.35 3.33 -35.31
CA THR A 318 23.21 4.04 -35.91
C THR A 318 21.90 3.26 -35.80
N VAL A 319 22.00 1.93 -35.62
CA VAL A 319 20.85 1.03 -35.44
C VAL A 319 20.43 0.96 -33.96
N ARG A 320 21.39 1.19 -33.05
CA ARG A 320 21.19 1.22 -31.60
C ARG A 320 20.52 2.50 -31.14
#